data_AF-A0A1V3XY21-F1
#
_entry.id   AF-A0A1V3XY21-F1
#
_cell.length_a   1.000
_cell.length_b   1.000
_cell.length_c   1.000
_cell.angle_alpha   90.00
_cell.angle_beta   90.00
_cell.angle_gamma   90.00
#
_symmetry.space_group_name_H-M   'P 1'
#
loop_
_entity.id
_entity.type
_entity.pdbx_description
1 polymer ?
#
loop_
_entity_poly.entity_id
_entity_poly.type
_entity_poly.pdbx_seq_one_letter_code
_entity_poly.pdbx_strand_id
1 'polypeptide(L)'
;MHHDAIAAIIGFVRTTVVIDSDVAGEIERLRREGMGLSEALNLLARRGMTRGAPPKSVVYKHRTSRIGLKVDVTNVADVLDLLDDDR
;
A
#
# COMPACT_ATOMS: atom_id res chain seq x y z
N MET A 1 -16.12 -8.25 28.66
CA MET A 1 -17.31 -8.39 27.79
C MET A 1 -18.24 -7.17 27.91
N HIS A 2 -17.77 -5.94 27.64
CA HIS A 2 -18.62 -4.73 27.75
C HIS A 2 -18.29 -3.62 26.74
N HIS A 3 -17.60 -3.92 25.62
CA HIS A 3 -17.21 -2.88 24.65
C HIS A 3 -18.12 -2.77 23.41
N ASP A 4 -19.06 -3.69 23.19
CA ASP A 4 -19.85 -3.71 21.94
C ASP A 4 -21.20 -2.96 22.01
N ALA A 5 -21.69 -2.59 23.20
CA ALA A 5 -23.00 -1.96 23.34
C ALA A 5 -23.00 -0.44 23.03
N ILE A 6 -21.84 0.24 23.13
CA ILE A 6 -21.75 1.71 22.96
C ILE A 6 -21.72 2.11 21.47
N ALA A 7 -21.29 1.22 20.57
CA ALA A 7 -21.30 1.49 19.13
C ALA A 7 -22.72 1.60 18.53
N ALA A 8 -23.72 1.00 19.16
CA ALA A 8 -25.10 0.99 18.66
C ALA A 8 -25.83 2.35 18.77
N ILE A 9 -25.28 3.30 19.53
CA ILE A 9 -25.86 4.65 19.71
C ILE A 9 -25.35 5.63 18.62
N ILE A 10 -24.38 5.24 17.78
CA ILE A 10 -23.77 6.11 16.77
C ILE A 10 -24.29 5.77 15.36
N GLY A 11 -25.35 6.47 14.94
CA GLY A 11 -25.82 6.72 13.57
C GLY A 11 -25.56 5.66 12.49
N PHE A 12 -26.48 4.69 12.33
CA PHE A 12 -26.59 3.93 11.08
C PHE A 12 -27.46 4.71 10.08
N VAL A 13 -27.07 4.71 8.80
CA VAL A 13 -27.84 5.32 7.71
C VAL A 13 -28.19 4.23 6.69
N ARG A 14 -29.46 4.19 6.26
CA ARG A 14 -29.90 3.32 5.17
C ARG A 14 -29.89 4.12 3.88
N THR A 15 -29.03 3.70 2.96
CA THR A 15 -28.85 4.35 1.65
C THR A 15 -29.02 3.32 0.55
N THR A 16 -29.69 3.70 -0.54
CA THR A 16 -29.67 2.92 -1.79
C THR A 16 -28.50 3.41 -2.63
N VAL A 17 -27.63 2.50 -3.06
CA VAL A 17 -26.46 2.79 -3.87
C VAL A 17 -26.49 1.94 -5.13
N VAL A 18 -25.94 2.46 -6.23
CA VAL A 18 -25.64 1.68 -7.43
C VAL A 18 -24.21 1.17 -7.28
N ILE A 19 -23.98 -0.10 -7.55
CA ILE A 19 -22.66 -0.74 -7.49
C ILE A 19 -22.32 -1.34 -8.84
N ASP A 20 -21.06 -1.23 -9.24
CA ASP A 20 -20.54 -1.87 -10.44
C ASP A 20 -20.43 -3.39 -10.26
N SER A 21 -20.35 -4.10 -11.38
CA SER A 21 -20.40 -5.58 -11.41
C SER A 21 -19.22 -6.24 -10.72
N ASP A 22 -18.04 -5.60 -10.75
CA ASP A 22 -16.84 -6.05 -10.04
C ASP A 22 -17.01 -5.97 -8.52
N VAL A 23 -17.56 -4.85 -8.02
CA VAL A 23 -17.87 -4.67 -6.60
C VAL A 23 -18.93 -5.66 -6.15
N ALA A 24 -19.98 -5.88 -6.95
CA ALA A 24 -21.00 -6.88 -6.66
C ALA A 24 -20.41 -8.29 -6.57
N GLY A 25 -19.48 -8.64 -7.45
CA GLY A 25 -18.78 -9.92 -7.42
C GLY A 25 -17.94 -10.13 -6.16
N GLU A 26 -17.22 -9.11 -5.72
CA GLU A 26 -16.41 -9.17 -4.49
C GLU A 26 -17.29 -9.23 -3.23
N ILE A 27 -18.41 -8.50 -3.20
CA ILE A 27 -19.41 -8.62 -2.13
C ILE A 27 -19.91 -10.06 -2.05
N GLU A 28 -20.26 -10.69 -3.18
CA GLU A 28 -20.75 -12.06 -3.18
C GLU A 28 -19.68 -13.08 -2.74
N ARG A 29 -18.41 -12.83 -3.07
CA ARG A 29 -17.28 -13.63 -2.56
C ARG A 29 -17.21 -13.59 -1.03
N LEU A 30 -17.31 -12.39 -0.43
CA LEU A 30 -17.33 -12.20 1.02
C LEU A 30 -18.58 -12.80 1.69
N ARG A 31 -19.73 -12.74 1.01
CA ARG A 31 -20.97 -13.37 1.51
C ARG A 31 -20.85 -14.88 1.60
N ARG A 32 -20.14 -15.52 0.66
CA ARG A 32 -19.83 -16.96 0.74
C ARG A 32 -18.92 -17.33 1.92
N GLU A 33 -18.17 -16.37 2.46
CA GLU A 33 -17.38 -16.51 3.69
C GLU A 33 -18.20 -16.28 4.97
N GLY A 34 -19.51 -16.01 4.84
CA GLY A 34 -20.44 -15.84 5.97
C GLY A 34 -20.75 -14.38 6.31
N MET A 35 -20.27 -13.41 5.53
CA MET A 35 -20.47 -11.99 5.80
C MET A 35 -21.86 -11.50 5.36
N GLY A 36 -22.46 -10.57 6.11
CA GLY A 36 -23.70 -9.89 5.69
C GLY A 36 -23.46 -8.90 4.53
N LEU A 37 -24.51 -8.53 3.78
CA LEU A 37 -24.40 -7.56 2.67
C LEU A 37 -23.89 -6.19 3.15
N SER A 38 -24.54 -5.62 4.16
CA SER A 38 -24.15 -4.32 4.72
C SER A 38 -22.76 -4.37 5.36
N GLU A 39 -22.40 -5.51 5.93
CA GLU A 39 -21.08 -5.73 6.54
C GLU A 39 -19.98 -5.76 5.46
N ALA A 40 -20.19 -6.54 4.40
CA ALA A 40 -19.27 -6.61 3.25
C ALA A 40 -19.10 -5.25 2.56
N LEU A 41 -20.19 -4.53 2.31
CA LEU A 41 -20.13 -3.21 1.71
C LEU A 41 -19.37 -2.21 2.59
N ASN A 42 -19.64 -2.17 3.90
CA ASN A 42 -18.94 -1.28 4.82
C ASN A 42 -17.46 -1.64 4.95
N LEU A 43 -17.11 -2.93 4.92
CA LEU A 43 -15.72 -3.38 4.91
C LEU A 43 -14.97 -2.86 3.68
N LEU A 44 -15.54 -3.03 2.49
CA LEU A 44 -14.94 -2.56 1.24
C LEU A 44 -14.82 -1.03 1.20
N ALA A 45 -15.88 -0.31 1.60
CA ALA A 45 -15.85 1.15 1.69
C ALA A 45 -14.75 1.64 2.64
N ARG A 46 -14.61 1.04 3.82
CA ARG A 46 -13.56 1.39 4.79
C ARG A 46 -12.16 1.11 4.23
N ARG A 47 -11.95 -0.04 3.59
CA ARG A 47 -10.67 -0.37 2.92
C ARG A 47 -10.32 0.65 1.83
N GLY A 48 -11.31 1.10 1.05
CA GLY A 48 -11.16 2.14 0.05
C GLY A 48 -10.78 3.50 0.65
N MET A 49 -11.45 3.92 1.73
CA MET A 49 -11.14 5.17 2.44
C MET A 49 -9.73 5.18 3.05
N THR A 50 -9.25 4.05 3.58
CA THR A 50 -7.90 3.96 4.15
C THR A 50 -6.79 4.10 3.10
N ARG A 51 -7.05 3.70 1.84
CA ARG A 51 -6.12 3.89 0.72
C ARG A 51 -6.03 5.34 0.20
N GLY A 52 -6.91 6.23 0.67
CA GLY A 52 -6.83 7.67 0.41
C GLY A 52 -5.78 8.40 1.25
N ALA A 53 -5.19 7.74 2.26
CA ALA A 53 -3.92 8.20 2.80
C ALA A 53 -2.89 8.08 1.66
N PRO A 54 -2.14 9.14 1.31
CA PRO A 54 -1.12 9.04 0.28
C PRO A 54 -0.28 7.80 0.59
N PRO A 55 0.02 6.94 -0.41
CA PRO A 55 0.89 5.80 -0.17
C PRO A 55 2.07 6.35 0.60
N LYS A 56 2.39 5.79 1.78
CA LYS A 56 3.60 6.15 2.51
C LYS A 56 4.66 6.17 1.43
N SER A 57 5.13 7.36 1.04
CA SER A 57 6.09 7.48 -0.04
C SER A 57 7.17 6.49 0.34
N VAL A 58 7.42 5.52 -0.52
CA VAL A 58 8.47 4.56 -0.21
C VAL A 58 9.73 5.41 -0.19
N VAL A 59 10.12 5.84 1.01
CA VAL A 59 11.22 6.77 1.19
C VAL A 59 12.41 6.07 0.60
N TYR A 60 12.97 6.64 -0.47
CA TYR A 60 14.15 6.10 -1.10
C TYR A 60 15.25 5.99 -0.03
N LYS A 61 15.61 4.75 0.29
CA LYS A 61 16.73 4.44 1.19
C LYS A 61 17.88 3.97 0.34
N HIS A 62 18.82 4.86 0.08
CA HIS A 62 20.07 4.51 -0.59
C HIS A 62 20.79 3.42 0.23
N ARG A 63 20.99 2.25 -0.39
CA ARG A 63 21.74 1.14 0.21
C ARG A 63 23.13 1.15 -0.38
N THR A 64 24.10 1.62 0.39
CA THR A 64 25.51 1.50 0.03
C THR A 64 26.04 0.13 0.48
N SER A 65 26.95 -0.43 -0.31
CA SER A 65 27.70 -1.63 0.06
C SER A 65 29.15 -1.46 -0.38
N ARG A 66 30.09 -2.14 0.30
CA ARG A 66 31.50 -2.11 -0.12
C ARG A 66 31.65 -3.02 -1.34
N ILE A 67 32.05 -2.44 -2.46
CA ILE A 67 32.26 -3.16 -3.73
C ILE A 67 33.71 -3.60 -3.96
N GLY A 68 34.59 -3.45 -2.97
CA GLY A 68 35.97 -3.93 -3.04
C GLY A 68 36.85 -3.18 -4.05
N LEU A 69 36.74 -1.84 -4.06
CA LEU A 69 37.51 -0.99 -4.96
C LEU A 69 39.03 -1.21 -4.79
N LYS A 70 39.73 -1.39 -5.91
CA LYS A 70 41.19 -1.54 -5.98
C LYS A 70 41.91 -0.22 -6.28
N VAL A 71 41.17 0.79 -6.73
CA VAL A 71 41.64 2.14 -7.07
C VAL A 71 40.80 3.15 -6.29
N ASP A 72 41.39 4.28 -5.91
CA ASP A 72 40.65 5.35 -5.24
C ASP A 72 39.76 6.08 -6.24
N VAL A 73 38.44 5.95 -6.07
CA VAL A 73 37.43 6.56 -6.95
C VAL A 73 36.94 7.92 -6.44
N THR A 74 37.57 8.46 -5.40
CA THR A 74 37.27 9.82 -4.90
C THR A 74 37.75 10.87 -5.89
N ASN A 75 38.87 10.61 -6.60
CA ASN A 75 39.32 11.41 -7.73
C ASN A 75 38.94 10.70 -9.04
N VAL A 76 37.86 11.17 -9.66
CA VAL A 76 37.31 10.56 -10.87
C VAL A 76 38.21 10.77 -12.10
N ALA A 77 38.96 11.87 -12.17
CA ALA A 77 39.80 12.19 -13.33
C ALA A 77 40.92 11.16 -13.51
N ASP A 78 41.72 10.94 -12.47
CA ASP A 78 42.86 10.00 -12.49
C ASP A 78 42.41 8.55 -12.79
N VAL A 79 41.21 8.16 -12.35
CA VAL A 79 40.67 6.82 -12.63
C VAL A 79 40.23 6.67 -14.08
N LEU A 80 39.67 7.72 -14.68
CA LEU A 80 39.27 7.69 -16.08
C LEU A 80 40.50 7.67 -17.00
N ASP A 81 41.54 8.44 -16.67
CA ASP A 81 42.81 8.41 -17.40
C ASP A 81 43.44 7.00 -17.39
N LEU A 82 43.46 6.32 -16.23
CA LEU A 82 43.93 4.94 -16.13
C LEU A 82 43.14 3.96 -17.01
N LEU A 83 41.82 4.13 -17.13
CA LEU A 83 40.98 3.27 -17.97
C LEU A 83 41.18 3.52 -19.47
N ASP A 84 41.57 4.73 -19.84
CA ASP A 84 41.87 5.09 -21.23
C ASP A 84 43.28 4.62 -21.65
N ASP A 85 44.23 4.55 -20.72
CA ASP A 85 45.60 4.02 -20.93
C ASP A 85 45.62 2.49 -21.15
N ASP A 86 44.62 1.75 -20.65
CA ASP A 86 44.49 0.29 -20.76
C ASP A 86 43.82 -0.19 -22.09
N ARG A 87 43.60 0.71 -23.08
CA ARG A 87 43.01 0.39 -24.41
C ARG A 87 44.03 0.32 -25.53
#